data_AF-E3N3E5-F1
#
_entry.id   AF-E3N3E5-F1
#
_cell.length_a   1.000
_cell.length_b   1.000
_cell.length_c   1.000
_cell.angle_alpha   90.00
_cell.angle_beta   90.00
_cell.angle_gamma   90.00
#
_symmetry.space_group_name_H-M   'P 1'
#
loop_
_entity.id
_entity.type
_entity.pdbx_description
1 polymer ?
#
loop_
_entity_poly.entity_id
_entity_poly.type
_entity_poly.pdbx_seq_one_letter_code
_entity_poly.pdbx_strand_id
1 'polypeptide(L)'
;MDQKINTCSGTRYPVNLDWLSISGSYHPVFASWPQKIYIMNSAWFTLEHLLGCTCTTITLGCSHLENKDMDVILRKWKAGGFPNLEYLQVDSQFITNNGTMILGMSLLELQEKVLHTDDGLKKATLRMRSQSIEMSVIRYE
;
A
#
# COMPACT_ATOMS: atom_id res chain seq x y z
N MET A 1 -26.98 6.64 -20.24
CA MET A 1 -26.92 6.80 -18.78
C MET A 1 -25.50 6.51 -18.37
N ASP A 2 -24.68 7.57 -18.32
CA ASP A 2 -23.29 7.49 -17.94
C ASP A 2 -23.17 7.22 -16.45
N GLN A 3 -22.70 6.02 -16.09
CA GLN A 3 -22.23 5.77 -14.73
C GLN A 3 -20.92 6.54 -14.55
N LYS A 4 -21.03 7.70 -13.89
CA LYS A 4 -19.88 8.45 -13.40
C LYS A 4 -19.17 7.59 -12.36
N ILE A 5 -18.04 7.01 -12.75
CA ILE A 5 -17.09 6.40 -11.83
C ILE A 5 -16.42 7.55 -11.09
N ASN A 6 -16.74 7.74 -9.82
CA ASN A 6 -16.08 8.70 -8.96
C ASN A 6 -14.66 8.21 -8.69
N THR A 7 -13.68 8.77 -9.39
CA THR A 7 -12.25 8.47 -9.21
C THR A 7 -11.63 9.45 -8.21
N CYS A 8 -10.91 8.96 -7.19
CA CYS A 8 -10.11 9.83 -6.31
C CYS A 8 -8.81 10.32 -6.97
N SER A 9 -8.29 9.64 -7.99
CA SER A 9 -7.27 10.20 -8.87
C SER A 9 -7.22 9.46 -10.22
N GLY A 10 -7.17 10.21 -11.32
CA GLY A 10 -7.28 9.69 -12.69
C GLY A 10 -6.01 9.02 -13.18
N THR A 11 -5.80 7.75 -12.82
CA THR A 11 -4.79 6.91 -13.44
C THR A 11 -5.40 5.69 -14.12
N ARG A 12 -5.03 5.49 -15.39
CA ARG A 12 -5.47 4.39 -16.25
C ARG A 12 -4.53 3.21 -16.00
N TYR A 13 -4.93 2.28 -15.14
CA TYR A 13 -4.14 1.08 -14.86
C TYR A 13 -4.36 -0.02 -15.91
N PRO A 14 -3.35 -0.83 -16.23
CA PRO A 14 -3.44 -1.88 -17.23
C PRO A 14 -4.29 -3.06 -16.75
N VAL A 15 -5.11 -3.60 -17.65
CA VAL A 15 -5.87 -4.84 -17.43
C VAL A 15 -4.89 -6.01 -17.62
N ASN A 16 -4.27 -6.48 -16.54
CA ASN A 16 -3.43 -7.69 -16.57
C ASN A 16 -4.22 -8.87 -15.97
N LEU A 17 -4.24 -10.00 -16.68
CA LEU A 17 -4.99 -11.22 -16.33
C LEU A 17 -4.46 -11.96 -15.09
N ASP A 18 -3.25 -11.65 -14.62
CA ASP A 18 -2.66 -12.26 -13.41
C ASP A 18 -3.05 -11.55 -12.10
N TRP A 19 -3.86 -10.50 -12.18
CA TRP A 19 -4.22 -9.66 -11.04
C TRP A 19 -5.61 -10.01 -10.56
N LEU A 20 -5.77 -10.22 -9.26
CA LEU A 20 -7.09 -10.15 -8.67
C LEU A 20 -7.51 -8.67 -8.60
N SER A 21 -8.43 -8.28 -9.50
CA SER A 21 -9.05 -6.97 -9.51
C SER A 21 -10.44 -7.04 -8.90
N ILE A 22 -10.64 -6.34 -7.79
CA ILE A 22 -11.95 -6.24 -7.13
C ILE A 22 -12.46 -4.80 -7.32
N SER A 23 -13.63 -4.67 -7.96
CA SER A 23 -14.35 -3.41 -8.10
C SER A 23 -15.79 -3.60 -7.61
N GLY A 24 -16.14 -3.01 -6.47
CA GLY A 24 -17.50 -3.05 -5.92
C GLY A 24 -17.54 -3.20 -4.39
N SER A 25 -18.74 -3.42 -3.85
CA SER A 25 -19.02 -3.62 -2.42
C SER A 25 -18.94 -5.07 -1.95
N TYR A 26 -18.45 -5.98 -2.81
CA TYR A 26 -18.25 -7.38 -2.44
C TYR A 26 -16.91 -7.54 -1.73
N HIS A 27 -16.97 -8.17 -0.55
CA HIS A 27 -15.86 -8.44 0.34
C HIS A 27 -15.44 -9.91 0.18
N PRO A 28 -14.42 -10.23 -0.63
CA PRO A 28 -13.98 -11.61 -0.78
C PRO A 28 -13.33 -12.13 0.51
N VAL A 29 -13.70 -13.34 0.89
CA VAL A 29 -12.98 -14.12 1.89
C VAL A 29 -11.90 -14.90 1.17
N PHE A 30 -10.63 -14.64 1.50
CA PHE A 30 -9.51 -15.34 0.91
C PHE A 30 -9.20 -16.62 1.69
N ALA A 31 -9.32 -17.77 1.04
CA ALA A 31 -8.78 -19.03 1.57
C ALA A 31 -7.23 -18.97 1.67
N SER A 32 -6.61 -18.22 0.75
CA SER A 32 -5.20 -17.87 0.73
C SER A 32 -5.00 -16.55 -0.03
N TRP A 33 -3.96 -15.78 0.32
CA TRP A 33 -3.66 -14.53 -0.36
C TRP A 33 -3.08 -14.75 -1.77
N PRO A 34 -3.54 -14.01 -2.79
CA PRO A 34 -2.89 -14.00 -4.10
C PRO A 34 -1.46 -13.46 -4.01
N GLN A 35 -0.62 -13.74 -5.00
CA GLN A 35 0.70 -13.07 -5.06
C GLN A 35 0.56 -11.57 -5.33
N LYS A 36 -0.37 -11.18 -6.21
CA LYS A 36 -0.59 -9.79 -6.60
C LYS A 36 -2.05 -9.42 -6.41
N ILE A 37 -2.30 -8.35 -5.67
CA ILE A 37 -3.65 -7.83 -5.46
C ILE A 37 -3.78 -6.39 -5.92
N TYR A 38 -4.89 -6.11 -6.58
CA TYR A 38 -5.29 -4.77 -6.98
C TYR A 38 -6.75 -4.57 -6.57
N ILE A 39 -6.99 -3.69 -5.60
CA ILE A 39 -8.32 -3.49 -5.05
C ILE A 39 -8.70 -2.03 -5.26
N MET A 40 -9.64 -1.79 -6.17
CA MET A 40 -10.25 -0.47 -6.35
C MET A 40 -11.42 -0.37 -5.37
N ASN A 41 -11.63 0.80 -4.76
CA ASN A 41 -12.61 0.98 -3.68
C ASN A 41 -12.32 0.07 -2.47
N SER A 42 -11.08 0.11 -2.02
CA SER A 42 -10.51 -0.72 -0.94
C SER A 42 -10.83 -0.21 0.47
N ALA A 43 -11.90 0.58 0.64
CA ALA A 43 -12.37 1.09 1.93
C ALA A 43 -12.60 0.00 2.99
N TRP A 44 -12.95 -1.21 2.54
CA TRP A 44 -13.16 -2.38 3.39
C TRP A 44 -11.87 -3.13 3.76
N PHE A 45 -10.78 -2.88 3.05
CA PHE A 45 -9.50 -3.52 3.27
C PHE A 45 -8.79 -2.84 4.45
N THR A 46 -8.85 -3.47 5.61
CA THR A 46 -8.32 -2.91 6.87
C THR A 46 -6.82 -3.11 7.03
N LEU A 47 -6.22 -2.42 8.00
CA LEU A 47 -4.84 -2.65 8.43
C LEU A 47 -4.59 -4.12 8.76
N GLU A 48 -5.51 -4.79 9.46
CA GLU A 48 -5.37 -6.22 9.81
C GLU A 48 -5.26 -7.12 8.58
N HIS A 49 -6.07 -6.86 7.55
CA HIS A 49 -5.97 -7.58 6.27
C HIS A 49 -4.59 -7.40 5.64
N LEU A 50 -4.07 -6.17 5.63
CA LEU A 50 -2.74 -5.88 5.10
C LEU A 50 -1.66 -6.58 5.91
N LEU A 51 -1.69 -6.49 7.25
CA LEU A 51 -0.71 -7.12 8.13
C LEU A 51 -0.70 -8.66 8.04
N GLY A 52 -1.81 -9.27 7.63
CA GLY A 52 -1.96 -10.70 7.43
C GLY A 52 -1.70 -11.17 6.00
N CYS A 53 -1.50 -10.27 5.02
CA CYS A 53 -1.32 -10.67 3.63
C CYS A 53 0.11 -11.12 3.33
N THR A 54 0.23 -12.14 2.47
CA THR A 54 1.53 -12.69 2.03
C THR A 54 1.86 -12.32 0.58
N CYS A 55 1.19 -11.28 0.06
CA CYS A 55 1.33 -10.79 -1.31
C CYS A 55 2.74 -10.23 -1.57
N THR A 56 3.20 -10.34 -2.81
CA THR A 56 4.39 -9.65 -3.32
C THR A 56 4.07 -8.25 -3.79
N THR A 57 2.90 -8.04 -4.38
CA THR A 57 2.43 -6.75 -4.89
C THR A 57 1.05 -6.42 -4.35
N ILE A 58 0.91 -5.25 -3.74
CA ILE A 58 -0.34 -4.76 -3.17
C ILE A 58 -0.62 -3.37 -3.71
N THR A 59 -1.79 -3.18 -4.31
CA THR A 59 -2.26 -1.86 -4.74
C THR A 59 -3.69 -1.66 -4.26
N LEU A 60 -3.88 -0.63 -3.43
CA LEU A 60 -5.15 -0.28 -2.81
C LEU A 60 -5.56 1.11 -3.27
N GLY A 61 -6.65 1.19 -4.04
CA GLY A 61 -7.25 2.44 -4.48
C GLY A 61 -8.46 2.81 -3.62
N CYS A 62 -8.64 4.10 -3.34
CA CYS A 62 -9.73 4.60 -2.50
C CYS A 62 -9.82 3.85 -1.16
N SER A 63 -8.67 3.65 -0.51
CA SER A 63 -8.57 2.99 0.78
C SER A 63 -9.01 3.92 1.92
N HIS A 64 -9.31 3.33 3.08
CA HIS A 64 -9.53 4.05 4.34
C HIS A 64 -8.29 4.06 5.24
N LEU A 65 -7.17 3.47 4.79
CA LEU A 65 -5.91 3.50 5.55
C LEU A 65 -5.40 4.94 5.67
N GLU A 66 -4.97 5.31 6.87
CA GLU A 66 -4.47 6.64 7.19
C GLU A 66 -2.96 6.65 7.48
N ASN A 67 -2.39 7.83 7.74
CA ASN A 67 -0.98 7.99 8.06
C ASN A 67 -0.50 7.08 9.22
N LYS A 68 -1.34 6.85 10.24
CA LYS A 68 -1.00 6.00 11.39
C LYS A 68 -0.91 4.53 11.00
N ASP A 69 -1.80 4.07 10.10
CA ASP A 69 -1.73 2.71 9.59
C ASP A 69 -0.43 2.50 8.81
N MET A 70 -0.04 3.50 8.01
CA MET A 70 1.23 3.47 7.28
C MET A 70 2.45 3.42 8.22
N ASP A 71 2.41 4.09 9.37
CA ASP A 71 3.44 3.97 10.41
C ASP A 71 3.54 2.53 10.94
N VAL A 72 2.41 1.89 11.26
CA VAL A 72 2.39 0.49 11.71
C VAL A 72 2.93 -0.46 10.64
N ILE A 73 2.51 -0.28 9.38
CA ILE A 73 2.96 -1.09 8.25
C ILE A 73 4.47 -0.97 8.06
N LEU A 74 5.00 0.25 8.04
CA LEU A 74 6.43 0.47 7.82
C LEU A 74 7.29 0.01 9.00
N ARG A 75 6.81 0.13 10.24
CA ARG A 75 7.48 -0.47 11.41
C ARG A 75 7.56 -1.98 11.30
N LYS A 76 6.46 -2.63 10.94
CA LYS A 76 6.43 -4.09 10.75
C LYS A 76 7.36 -4.52 9.61
N TRP A 77 7.36 -3.83 8.48
CA TRP A 77 8.28 -4.10 7.38
C TRP A 77 9.74 -3.95 7.84
N LYS A 78 10.05 -2.85 8.54
CA LYS A 78 11.40 -2.58 9.04
C LYS A 78 11.90 -3.68 9.99
N ALA A 79 11.03 -4.22 10.84
CA ALA A 79 11.32 -5.34 11.73
C ALA A 79 11.40 -6.72 11.03
N GLY A 80 11.46 -6.78 9.69
CA GLY A 80 11.56 -8.03 8.92
C GLY A 80 10.21 -8.66 8.54
N GLY A 81 9.09 -7.99 8.84
CA GLY A 81 7.77 -8.40 8.35
C GLY A 81 7.62 -8.28 6.84
N PHE A 82 6.52 -8.83 6.32
CA PHE A 82 6.24 -8.87 4.88
C PHE A 82 7.37 -9.54 4.08
N PRO A 83 7.64 -10.82 4.33
CA PRO A 83 8.79 -11.51 3.75
C PRO A 83 8.78 -11.48 2.22
N ASN A 84 7.59 -11.48 1.62
CA ASN A 84 7.38 -11.55 0.17
C ASN A 84 7.21 -10.19 -0.52
N LEU A 85 7.03 -9.10 0.23
CA LEU A 85 6.66 -7.81 -0.35
C LEU A 85 7.77 -7.24 -1.23
N GLU A 86 7.37 -6.81 -2.42
CA GLU A 86 8.19 -6.13 -3.42
C GLU A 86 7.62 -4.74 -3.72
N TYR A 87 6.30 -4.59 -3.68
CA TYR A 87 5.61 -3.34 -3.98
C TYR A 87 4.34 -3.14 -3.16
N LEU A 88 4.18 -1.95 -2.59
CA LEU A 88 2.96 -1.51 -1.91
C LEU A 88 2.56 -0.12 -2.41
N GLN A 89 1.32 0.03 -2.86
CA GLN A 89 0.71 1.32 -3.15
C GLN A 89 -0.62 1.44 -2.40
N VAL A 90 -0.80 2.56 -1.70
CA VAL A 90 -2.03 2.92 -1.01
C VAL A 90 -2.43 4.33 -1.41
N ASP A 91 -3.53 4.45 -2.16
CA ASP A 91 -4.23 5.70 -2.44
C ASP A 91 -5.41 5.81 -1.46
N SER A 92 -5.38 6.84 -0.62
CA SER A 92 -6.38 7.10 0.41
C SER A 92 -6.51 8.60 0.63
N GLN A 93 -7.76 9.08 0.68
CA GLN A 93 -8.03 10.48 1.02
C GLN A 93 -7.65 10.84 2.47
N PHE A 94 -7.38 9.83 3.30
CA PHE A 94 -6.94 9.99 4.69
C PHE A 94 -5.42 10.05 4.83
N ILE A 95 -4.66 9.84 3.75
CA ILE A 95 -3.23 10.15 3.70
C ILE A 95 -3.10 11.67 3.49
N THR A 96 -2.74 12.38 4.56
CA THR A 96 -2.64 13.84 4.56
C THR A 96 -1.30 14.30 5.12
N ASN A 97 -0.84 15.49 4.69
CA ASN A 97 0.34 16.13 5.26
C ASN A 97 -0.05 17.04 6.44
N ASN A 98 -0.66 16.45 7.46
CA ASN A 98 -1.16 17.15 8.64
C ASN A 98 -0.14 17.19 9.81
N GLY A 99 1.12 16.90 9.54
CA GLY A 99 2.17 16.79 10.57
C GLY A 99 2.24 15.45 11.28
N THR A 100 1.43 14.46 10.91
CA THR A 100 1.59 13.08 11.41
C THR A 100 2.95 12.53 10.99
N MET A 101 3.71 12.04 11.95
CA MET A 101 5.01 11.42 11.72
C MET A 101 4.85 9.92 11.43
N ILE A 102 5.61 9.44 10.46
CA ILE A 102 5.74 8.04 10.09
C ILE A 102 7.21 7.66 10.32
N LEU A 103 7.47 6.63 11.12
CA LEU A 103 8.79 6.27 11.61
C LEU A 103 9.54 7.43 12.30
N GLY A 104 8.80 8.35 12.92
CA GLY A 104 9.37 9.57 13.53
C GLY A 104 9.84 10.62 12.53
N MET A 105 9.47 10.49 11.26
CA MET A 105 9.80 11.43 10.18
C MET A 105 8.51 12.02 9.60
N SER A 106 8.59 13.25 9.10
CA SER A 106 7.52 13.83 8.28
C SER A 106 7.41 13.11 6.93
N LEU A 107 6.25 13.23 6.27
CA LEU A 107 6.06 12.67 4.93
C LEU A 107 7.07 13.20 3.90
N LEU A 108 7.47 14.46 4.03
CA LEU A 108 8.43 15.10 3.13
C LEU A 108 9.84 14.50 3.30
N GLU A 109 10.26 14.23 4.53
CA GLU A 109 11.55 13.59 4.81
C GLU A 109 11.60 12.13 4.33
N LEU A 110 10.46 11.45 4.29
CA LEU A 110 10.37 10.07 3.83
C LEU A 110 10.48 9.92 2.31
N GLN A 111 10.05 10.91 1.54
CA GLN A 111 9.92 10.82 0.07
C GLN A 111 11.25 10.53 -0.65
N GLU A 112 12.38 10.89 -0.06
CA GLU A 112 13.70 10.72 -0.68
C GLU A 112 14.63 9.81 0.14
N LYS A 113 14.07 9.15 1.16
CA LYS A 113 14.85 8.33 2.07
C LYS A 113 14.84 6.87 1.64
N VAL A 114 16.03 6.27 1.66
CA VAL A 114 16.19 4.82 1.61
C VAL A 114 16.03 4.30 3.03
N LEU A 115 15.02 3.45 3.23
CA LEU A 115 14.83 2.72 4.47
C LEU A 115 15.49 1.36 4.37
N HIS A 116 16.08 0.89 5.47
CA HIS A 116 16.62 -0.45 5.59
C HIS A 116 15.81 -1.21 6.63
N THR A 117 15.65 -2.52 6.42
CA THR A 117 15.22 -3.43 7.48
C THR A 117 16.28 -3.49 8.58
N ASP A 118 15.86 -3.82 9.80
CA ASP A 118 16.74 -3.87 10.97
C ASP A 118 17.83 -4.94 10.82
N ASP A 119 17.54 -6.01 10.07
CA ASP A 119 18.49 -7.06 9.70
C ASP A 119 19.43 -6.67 8.53
N GLY A 120 19.19 -5.53 7.87
CA GLY A 120 19.95 -5.06 6.71
C GLY A 120 19.74 -5.83 5.41
N LEU A 121 18.87 -6.85 5.38
CA LEU A 121 18.67 -7.74 4.22
C LEU A 121 17.86 -7.11 3.09
N LYS A 122 17.10 -6.05 3.38
CA LYS A 122 16.27 -5.35 2.40
C LYS A 122 16.40 -3.85 2.57
N LYS A 123 16.14 -3.15 1.46
CA LYS A 123 15.89 -1.71 1.47
C LYS A 123 14.59 -1.38 0.77
N ALA A 124 14.03 -0.22 1.09
CA ALA A 124 12.88 0.32 0.40
C ALA A 124 13.03 1.81 0.12
N THR A 125 12.43 2.24 -0.98
CA THR A 125 12.20 3.66 -1.27
C THR A 125 10.71 3.94 -1.20
N LEU A 126 10.38 5.11 -0.64
CA LEU A 126 9.01 5.60 -0.54
C LEU A 126 8.82 6.74 -1.54
N ARG A 127 7.65 6.81 -2.16
CA ARG A 127 7.24 7.94 -3.01
C ARG A 127 5.88 8.41 -2.55
N MET A 128 5.75 9.72 -2.43
CA MET A 128 4.51 10.38 -2.05
C MET A 128 3.93 11.12 -3.24
N ARG A 129 2.64 10.94 -3.49
CA ARG A 129 1.89 11.66 -4.53
C ARG A 129 0.53 12.07 -4.01
N SER A 130 0.35 13.34 -3.64
CA SER A 130 -0.90 13.92 -3.10
C SER A 130 -1.52 13.11 -1.93
N GLN A 131 -2.26 12.05 -2.23
CA GLN A 131 -3.00 11.16 -1.32
C GLN A 131 -2.56 9.68 -1.46
N SER A 132 -1.41 9.44 -2.09
CA SER A 132 -0.87 8.10 -2.34
C SER A 132 0.51 7.95 -1.71
N ILE A 133 0.72 6.84 -1.00
CA ILE A 133 2.05 6.34 -0.62
C ILE A 133 2.37 5.14 -1.50
N GLU A 134 3.53 5.17 -2.13
CA GLU A 134 4.10 4.05 -2.88
C GLU A 134 5.41 3.62 -2.22
N MET A 135 5.64 2.32 -2.13
CA MET A 135 6.83 1.71 -1.56
C MET A 135 7.35 0.64 -2.50
N SER A 136 8.64 0.71 -2.83
CA SER A 136 9.33 -0.30 -3.64
C SER A 136 10.44 -0.94 -2.81
N VAL A 137 10.44 -2.26 -2.71
CA VAL A 137 11.39 -3.04 -1.90
C VAL A 137 12.40 -3.73 -2.81
N ILE A 138 13.68 -3.66 -2.42
CA ILE A 138 14.78 -4.37 -3.07
C ILE A 138 15.43 -5.25 -2.02
N ARG A 139 15.63 -6.52 -2.35
CA ARG A 139 16.36 -7.48 -1.51
C ARG A 139 17.80 -7.58 -1.96
N TYR A 140 18.68 -7.78 -1.00
CA TYR A 140 20.04 -8.21 -1.28
C TYR A 140 20.05 -9.74 -1.34
N GLU A 141 20.74 -10.28 -2.35
CA GLU A 141 21.02 -11.72 -2.47
C GLU A 141 22.14 -12.14 -1.53
#